data_AF-A0AAV4H0V9-F1
#
_entry.id   AF-A0AAV4H0V9-F1
#
_cell.length_a   1.000
_cell.length_b   1.000
_cell.length_c   1.000
_cell.angle_alpha   90.00
_cell.angle_beta   90.00
_cell.angle_gamma   90.00
#
_symmetry.space_group_name_H-M   'P 1'
#
loop_
_entity.id
_entity.type
_entity.pdbx_description
1 polymer ?
#
loop_
_entity_poly.entity_id
_entity_poly.type
_entity_poly.pdbx_seq_one_letter_code
_entity_poly.pdbx_strand_id
1 'polypeptide(L)'
;MGEFATVNSGGPDRWVCPNDRQLSLRAKLGTGWSVHTNRQGNFSSRSDNLSLEEQEQILRVINRAEYLEGVEQERIGRLVDKLDNMKKNAIGNGNTQCVLCGDEFKILGASPTYCDDCAKAVCSKCGVDTVNSNRVPLWLCKICAETREQVFRSFLQTSLKRRVGRPVGREPEASSPYRKSFGMRLSSI
;
A
#
# COMPACT_ATOMS: atom_id res chain seq x y z
N MET A 1 -0.85 -16.27 -40.93
CA MET A 1 -1.18 -16.41 -39.50
C MET A 1 -0.38 -15.36 -38.75
N GLY A 2 -0.91 -14.29 -38.16
CA GLY A 2 -2.25 -13.71 -38.13
C GLY A 2 -2.08 -12.25 -37.71
N GLU A 3 -2.73 -11.34 -38.43
CA GLU A 3 -2.81 -9.92 -38.11
C GLU A 3 -3.65 -9.72 -36.85
N PHE A 4 -3.09 -9.10 -35.80
CA PHE A 4 -3.90 -8.67 -34.67
C PHE A 4 -4.50 -7.29 -34.98
N ALA A 5 -5.62 -7.32 -35.70
CA ALA A 5 -6.54 -6.19 -35.77
C ALA A 5 -7.18 -6.01 -34.39
N THR A 6 -6.84 -4.94 -33.67
CA THR A 6 -7.67 -4.49 -32.54
C THR A 6 -8.88 -3.75 -33.10
N VAL A 7 -9.89 -4.51 -33.50
CA VAL A 7 -11.26 -4.01 -33.62
C VAL A 7 -11.72 -3.69 -32.21
N ASN A 8 -11.81 -2.40 -31.87
CA ASN A 8 -12.63 -1.94 -30.76
C ASN A 8 -13.66 -0.96 -31.30
N SER A 9 -14.68 -1.54 -31.95
CA SER A 9 -15.98 -0.93 -32.11
C SER A 9 -16.64 -0.84 -30.73
N GLY A 10 -16.43 0.28 -30.03
CA GLY A 10 -17.08 0.60 -28.77
C GLY A 10 -17.42 2.07 -28.75
N GLY A 11 -18.70 2.40 -28.57
CA GLY A 11 -19.20 3.78 -28.55
C GLY A 11 -18.54 4.67 -27.49
N PRO A 12 -18.84 5.98 -27.52
CA PRO A 12 -18.07 7.02 -26.84
C PRO A 12 -17.99 6.95 -25.29
N ASP A 13 -18.71 6.03 -24.62
CA ASP A 13 -18.86 6.05 -23.15
C ASP A 13 -18.29 4.83 -22.40
N ARG A 14 -17.58 3.90 -23.05
CA ARG A 14 -16.99 2.77 -22.34
C ARG A 14 -15.60 3.11 -21.81
N TRP A 15 -15.53 3.65 -20.59
CA TRP A 15 -14.26 3.84 -19.90
C TRP A 15 -13.55 2.50 -19.66
N VAL A 16 -12.35 2.37 -20.21
CA VAL A 16 -11.47 1.21 -20.01
C VAL A 16 -10.20 1.70 -19.34
N CYS A 17 -9.82 1.07 -18.23
CA CYS A 17 -8.60 1.41 -17.51
C CYS A 17 -7.36 1.26 -18.43
N PRO A 18 -6.59 2.32 -18.69
CA PRO A 18 -5.39 2.23 -19.51
C PRO A 18 -4.31 1.38 -18.83
N ASN A 19 -3.40 0.83 -19.62
CA ASN A 19 -2.27 0.04 -19.11
C ASN A 19 -1.42 0.85 -18.11
N ASP A 20 -1.08 0.25 -16.95
CA ASP A 20 -0.29 0.85 -15.85
C ASP A 20 1.04 1.47 -16.32
N ARG A 21 1.69 0.86 -17.31
CA ARG A 21 2.94 1.42 -17.89
C ARG A 21 2.68 2.77 -18.58
N GLN A 22 1.60 2.87 -19.35
CA GLN A 22 1.23 4.11 -20.02
C GLN A 22 0.76 5.17 -19.02
N LEU A 23 0.01 4.76 -18.00
CA LEU A 23 -0.41 5.64 -16.91
C LEU A 23 0.79 6.27 -16.19
N SER A 24 1.78 5.45 -15.83
CA SER A 24 2.99 5.91 -15.15
C SER A 24 3.84 6.85 -16.02
N LEU A 25 3.95 6.56 -17.32
CA LEU A 25 4.67 7.41 -18.27
C LEU A 25 3.98 8.77 -18.44
N ARG A 26 2.64 8.78 -18.54
CA ARG A 26 1.86 10.01 -18.67
C ARG A 26 2.02 10.92 -17.45
N ALA A 27 1.99 10.35 -16.24
CA ALA A 27 2.27 11.10 -15.02
C ALA A 27 3.68 11.70 -14.98
N LYS A 28 4.71 10.95 -15.44
CA LYS A 28 6.08 11.45 -15.53
C LYS A 28 6.25 12.57 -16.56
N LEU A 29 5.51 12.50 -17.66
CA LEU A 29 5.52 13.50 -18.73
C LEU A 29 4.59 14.68 -18.44
N GLY A 30 3.83 14.66 -17.34
CA GLY A 30 2.85 15.69 -17.01
C GLY A 30 1.65 15.74 -17.97
N THR A 31 1.49 14.74 -18.84
CA THR A 31 0.32 14.63 -19.72
C THR A 31 -0.81 14.02 -18.91
N GLY A 32 -1.92 14.73 -18.73
CA GLY A 32 -3.02 14.29 -17.87
C GLY A 32 -3.64 12.94 -18.27
N TRP A 33 -4.58 12.49 -17.44
CA TRP A 33 -5.15 11.14 -17.52
C TRP A 33 -6.18 10.94 -18.64
N SER A 34 -6.63 12.01 -19.32
CA SER A 34 -7.66 11.94 -20.35
C SER A 34 -7.10 12.17 -21.77
N VAL A 35 -7.70 11.47 -22.74
CA VAL A 35 -7.41 11.57 -24.18
C VAL A 35 -7.63 12.99 -24.73
N HIS A 36 -8.34 13.86 -24.00
CA HIS A 36 -8.70 15.21 -24.44
C HIS A 36 -7.77 16.32 -23.94
N THR A 37 -6.79 16.03 -23.08
CA THR A 37 -5.89 17.06 -22.53
C THR A 37 -5.02 17.78 -23.57
N ASN A 38 -4.81 17.21 -24.76
CA ASN A 38 -3.93 17.78 -25.79
C ASN A 38 -4.64 18.69 -26.82
N ARG A 39 -5.98 18.83 -26.80
CA ARG A 39 -6.71 19.74 -27.71
C ARG A 39 -6.89 21.16 -27.14
N GLN A 40 -6.32 21.44 -25.97
CA GLN A 40 -6.51 22.69 -25.21
C GLN A 40 -5.42 23.76 -25.47
N GLY A 41 -4.67 23.70 -26.57
CA GLY A 41 -3.57 24.66 -26.86
C GLY A 41 -3.98 26.14 -27.01
N ASN A 42 -5.27 26.47 -27.09
CA ASN A 42 -5.78 27.84 -27.28
C ASN A 42 -6.74 28.34 -26.17
N PHE A 43 -6.80 27.69 -25.00
CA PHE A 43 -7.70 28.09 -23.89
C PHE A 43 -6.96 28.60 -22.64
N SER A 44 -5.86 29.34 -22.83
CA SER A 44 -5.04 29.92 -21.75
C SER A 44 -5.75 30.95 -20.83
N SER A 45 -7.08 30.95 -20.72
CA SER A 45 -7.82 31.82 -19.81
C SER A 45 -9.01 31.16 -19.07
N ARG A 46 -9.18 29.84 -19.12
CA ARG A 46 -10.01 29.15 -18.13
C ARG A 46 -9.10 28.68 -17.02
N SER A 47 -8.67 29.65 -16.23
CA SER A 47 -8.16 29.40 -14.89
C SER A 47 -9.04 28.36 -14.21
N ASP A 48 -8.36 27.33 -13.70
CA ASP A 48 -8.83 26.23 -12.89
C ASP A 48 -9.51 26.70 -11.59
N ASN A 49 -10.60 27.45 -11.70
CA ASN A 49 -11.38 27.91 -10.57
C ASN A 49 -12.58 26.97 -10.45
N LEU A 50 -12.33 25.83 -9.80
CA LEU A 50 -13.41 25.04 -9.23
C LEU A 50 -14.30 26.00 -8.43
N SER A 51 -15.62 25.90 -8.61
CA SER A 51 -16.56 26.59 -7.74
C SER A 51 -16.24 26.22 -6.29
N LEU A 52 -16.46 27.14 -5.35
CA LEU A 52 -16.32 26.84 -3.91
C LEU A 52 -17.10 25.57 -3.51
N GLU A 53 -18.25 25.33 -4.15
CA GLU A 53 -19.06 24.12 -3.94
C GLU A 53 -18.40 22.85 -4.50
N GLU A 54 -17.82 22.91 -5.71
CA GLU A 54 -17.10 21.77 -6.32
C GLU A 54 -15.83 21.43 -5.52
N GLN A 55 -15.11 22.47 -5.09
CA GLN A 55 -13.95 22.33 -4.21
C GLN A 55 -14.34 21.68 -2.88
N GLU A 56 -15.45 22.09 -2.27
CA GLU A 56 -15.96 21.47 -1.04
C GLU A 56 -16.34 20.00 -1.26
N GLN A 57 -16.97 19.66 -2.39
CA GLN A 57 -17.28 18.27 -2.73
C GLN A 57 -16.02 17.41 -2.86
N ILE A 58 -14.98 17.93 -3.52
CA ILE A 58 -13.69 17.25 -3.65
C ILE A 58 -13.07 17.02 -2.26
N LEU A 59 -13.03 18.04 -1.42
CA LEU A 59 -12.51 17.93 -0.06
C LEU A 59 -13.30 16.90 0.77
N ARG A 60 -14.63 16.83 0.63
CA ARG A 60 -15.45 15.81 1.30
C ARG A 60 -15.06 14.39 0.89
N VAL A 61 -14.81 14.16 -0.40
CA VAL A 61 -14.37 12.85 -0.90
C VAL A 61 -12.98 12.49 -0.39
N ILE A 62 -12.04 13.43 -0.40
CA ILE A 62 -10.67 13.23 0.11
C ILE A 62 -10.72 12.88 1.60
N ASN A 63 -11.39 13.70 2.42
CA ASN A 63 -11.49 13.46 3.87
C ASN A 63 -12.12 12.09 4.17
N ARG A 64 -13.15 11.69 3.42
CA ARG A 64 -13.74 10.36 3.56
C ARG A 64 -12.76 9.25 3.19
N ALA A 65 -12.00 9.42 2.12
CA ALA A 65 -10.99 8.44 1.70
C ALA A 65 -9.87 8.31 2.74
N GLU A 66 -9.35 9.43 3.25
CA GLU A 66 -8.33 9.46 4.30
C GLU A 66 -8.83 8.83 5.60
N TYR A 67 -10.07 9.10 6.00
CA TYR A 67 -10.69 8.46 7.16
C TYR A 67 -10.75 6.93 7.00
N LEU A 68 -11.24 6.45 5.86
CA LEU A 68 -11.32 5.02 5.57
C LEU A 68 -9.93 4.37 5.53
N GLU A 69 -8.93 5.07 4.99
CA GLU A 69 -7.55 4.62 5.00
C GLU A 69 -6.98 4.53 6.43
N GLY A 70 -7.26 5.52 7.28
CA GLY A 70 -6.84 5.51 8.68
C GLY A 70 -7.41 4.32 9.46
N VAL A 71 -8.71 4.05 9.33
CA VAL A 71 -9.39 2.91 9.95
C VAL A 71 -8.78 1.59 9.48
N GLU A 72 -8.53 1.46 8.19
CA GLU A 72 -7.98 0.22 7.63
C GLU A 72 -6.50 0.03 7.96
N GLN A 73 -5.74 1.13 8.06
CA GLN A 73 -4.36 1.10 8.55
C GLN A 73 -4.30 0.61 9.99
N GLU A 74 -5.22 1.04 10.86
CA GLU A 74 -5.32 0.52 12.23
C GLU A 74 -5.65 -0.98 12.24
N ARG A 75 -6.59 -1.41 11.40
CA ARG A 75 -6.95 -2.82 11.26
C ARG A 75 -5.75 -3.67 10.83
N ILE A 76 -4.97 -3.20 9.85
CA ILE A 76 -3.75 -3.88 9.39
C ILE A 76 -2.69 -3.88 10.50
N GLY A 77 -2.51 -2.75 11.21
CA GLY A 77 -1.58 -2.63 12.33
C GLY A 77 -1.80 -3.73 13.37
N ARG A 78 -3.04 -3.93 13.82
CA ARG A 78 -3.39 -4.98 14.80
C ARG A 78 -3.05 -6.39 14.31
N LEU A 79 -3.20 -6.67 13.02
CA LEU A 79 -2.83 -7.96 12.44
C LEU A 79 -1.32 -8.18 12.43
N VAL A 80 -0.56 -7.15 12.00
CA VAL A 80 0.90 -7.18 11.98
C VAL A 80 1.44 -7.35 13.40
N ASP A 81 0.92 -6.59 14.37
CA ASP A 81 1.31 -6.69 15.77
C ASP A 81 1.06 -8.08 16.35
N LYS A 82 -0.10 -8.69 16.04
CA LYS A 82 -0.40 -10.07 16.43
C LYS A 82 0.63 -11.04 15.86
N LEU A 83 0.97 -10.93 14.57
CA LEU A 83 1.93 -11.82 13.92
C LEU A 83 3.35 -11.63 14.49
N ASP A 84 3.76 -10.39 14.70
CA ASP A 84 5.06 -10.08 15.30
C ASP A 84 5.14 -10.56 16.75
N ASN A 85 4.05 -10.47 17.51
CA ASN A 85 3.98 -11.06 18.84
C ASN A 85 4.11 -12.59 18.79
N MET A 86 3.47 -13.26 17.83
CA MET A 86 3.66 -14.72 17.65
C MET A 86 5.11 -15.07 17.33
N LYS A 87 5.78 -14.30 16.47
CA LYS A 87 7.20 -14.50 16.15
C LYS A 87 8.12 -14.30 17.34
N LYS A 88 7.90 -13.24 18.13
CA LYS A 88 8.70 -12.94 19.33
C LYS A 88 8.56 -13.99 20.43
N ASN A 89 7.38 -14.60 20.56
CA ASN A 89 7.10 -15.63 21.56
C ASN A 89 7.49 -17.04 21.10
N ALA A 90 7.99 -17.22 19.88
CA ALA A 90 8.51 -18.50 19.42
C ALA A 90 9.88 -18.75 20.07
N ILE A 91 10.01 -19.84 20.81
CA ILE A 91 11.21 -20.13 21.63
C ILE A 91 12.04 -21.32 21.16
N GLY A 92 11.54 -22.11 20.21
CA GLY A 92 12.22 -23.33 19.77
C GLY A 92 13.18 -23.14 18.60
N ASN A 93 14.15 -24.03 18.49
CA ASN A 93 15.17 -23.99 17.43
C ASN A 93 14.64 -24.47 16.06
N GLY A 94 13.59 -25.29 16.03
CA GLY A 94 13.02 -25.86 14.82
C GLY A 94 13.79 -27.06 14.25
N ASN A 95 14.68 -27.67 15.02
CA ASN A 95 15.45 -28.86 14.64
C ASN A 95 15.14 -30.04 15.56
N THR A 96 15.62 -29.98 16.81
CA THR A 96 15.36 -30.98 17.86
C THR A 96 14.14 -30.63 18.72
N GLN A 97 13.67 -29.39 18.60
CA GLN A 97 12.54 -28.83 19.33
C GLN A 97 11.57 -28.15 18.37
N CYS A 98 10.29 -28.15 18.74
CA CYS A 98 9.24 -27.45 18.00
C CYS A 98 9.56 -25.96 17.91
N VAL A 99 9.61 -25.40 16.70
CA VAL A 99 9.94 -23.99 16.45
C VAL A 99 9.10 -22.99 17.26
N LEU A 100 7.85 -23.34 17.60
CA LEU A 100 6.95 -22.45 18.33
C LEU A 100 7.06 -22.62 19.84
N CYS A 101 6.70 -23.79 20.38
CA CYS A 101 6.61 -24.02 21.83
C CYS A 101 7.91 -24.52 22.48
N GLY A 102 8.90 -24.94 21.70
CA GLY A 102 10.15 -25.49 22.25
C GLY A 102 10.07 -26.95 22.73
N ASP A 103 8.92 -27.63 22.60
CA ASP A 103 8.78 -29.04 22.98
C ASP A 103 9.80 -29.93 22.23
N GLU A 104 10.46 -30.83 22.95
CA GLU A 104 11.50 -31.70 22.40
C GLU A 104 10.94 -32.91 21.64
N PHE A 105 11.53 -33.24 20.49
CA PHE A 105 11.17 -34.40 19.66
C PHE A 105 12.00 -35.66 19.94
N LYS A 106 12.38 -35.88 21.21
CA LYS A 106 13.22 -37.02 21.62
C LYS A 106 12.51 -38.37 21.40
N ILE A 107 13.18 -39.47 21.72
CA ILE A 107 12.75 -40.87 21.48
C ILE A 107 11.34 -41.18 22.01
N LEU A 108 10.90 -40.54 23.11
CA LEU A 108 9.55 -40.70 23.69
C LEU A 108 8.60 -39.54 23.32
N GLY A 109 9.06 -38.60 22.52
CA GLY A 109 8.32 -37.43 22.09
C GLY A 109 7.51 -37.68 20.81
N ALA A 110 6.66 -36.71 20.46
CA ALA A 110 5.95 -36.73 19.19
C ALA A 110 6.94 -36.69 18.01
N SER A 111 6.64 -37.36 16.91
CA SER A 111 7.43 -37.26 15.69
C SER A 111 7.38 -35.82 15.14
N PRO A 112 8.51 -35.22 14.75
CA PRO A 112 8.51 -33.89 14.16
C PRO A 112 7.82 -33.90 12.81
N THR A 113 7.00 -32.89 12.54
CA THR A 113 6.48 -32.61 11.19
C THR A 113 7.06 -31.28 10.72
N TYR A 114 7.42 -31.18 9.43
CA TYR A 114 8.13 -30.02 8.90
C TYR A 114 7.18 -29.06 8.21
N CYS A 115 7.33 -27.76 8.50
CA CYS A 115 6.56 -26.72 7.84
C CYS A 115 7.01 -26.57 6.38
N ASP A 116 6.07 -26.58 5.43
CA ASP A 116 6.38 -26.44 3.99
C ASP A 116 6.99 -25.08 3.62
N ASP A 117 6.79 -24.04 4.44
CA ASP A 117 7.27 -22.68 4.14
C ASP A 117 8.65 -22.37 4.71
N CYS A 118 8.89 -22.77 5.97
CA CYS A 118 10.13 -22.43 6.68
C CYS A 118 11.04 -23.63 6.95
N ALA A 119 10.62 -24.84 6.55
CA ALA A 119 11.34 -26.11 6.71
C ALA A 119 11.74 -26.45 8.17
N LYS A 120 11.14 -25.78 9.16
CA LYS A 120 11.39 -26.02 10.58
C LYS A 120 10.46 -27.10 11.13
N ALA A 121 10.96 -27.87 12.11
CA ALA A 121 10.20 -28.89 12.81
C ALA A 121 9.14 -28.27 13.75
N VAL A 122 7.95 -28.86 13.72
CA VAL A 122 6.73 -28.39 14.41
C VAL A 122 6.02 -29.58 15.05
N CYS A 123 5.54 -29.43 16.27
CA CYS A 123 4.70 -30.43 16.91
C CYS A 123 3.26 -30.36 16.36
N SER A 124 2.49 -31.43 16.51
CA SER A 124 1.09 -31.51 16.06
C SER A 124 0.18 -30.41 16.62
N LYS A 125 0.48 -29.89 17.82
CA LYS A 125 -0.27 -28.78 18.46
C LYS A 125 0.03 -27.41 17.84
N CYS A 126 1.20 -27.27 17.22
CA CYS A 126 1.72 -26.02 16.68
C CYS A 126 1.67 -25.96 15.15
N GLY A 127 1.37 -27.09 14.51
CA GLY A 127 1.14 -27.21 13.08
C GLY A 127 -0.33 -27.00 12.70
N VAL A 128 -0.54 -26.73 11.42
CA VAL A 128 -1.82 -26.50 10.78
C VAL A 128 -1.80 -27.27 9.46
N ASP A 129 -2.77 -28.16 9.27
CA ASP A 129 -3.04 -28.78 7.98
C ASP A 129 -3.97 -27.85 7.18
N THR A 130 -3.57 -27.48 5.98
CA THR A 130 -4.30 -26.55 5.12
C THR A 130 -4.11 -26.92 3.66
N VAL A 131 -4.71 -26.16 2.75
CA VAL A 131 -4.55 -26.34 1.30
C VAL A 131 -4.15 -25.03 0.65
N ASN A 132 -3.35 -25.10 -0.43
CA ASN A 132 -3.08 -23.94 -1.26
C ASN A 132 -4.25 -23.64 -2.24
N SER A 133 -4.10 -22.58 -3.04
CA SER A 133 -5.08 -22.18 -4.06
C SER A 133 -5.37 -23.28 -5.10
N ASN A 134 -4.42 -24.19 -5.33
CA ASN A 134 -4.55 -25.33 -6.24
C ASN A 134 -5.05 -26.59 -5.54
N ARG A 135 -5.60 -26.48 -4.32
CA ARG A 135 -6.12 -27.60 -3.49
C ARG A 135 -5.06 -28.63 -3.10
N VAL A 136 -3.78 -28.29 -3.17
CA VAL A 136 -2.70 -29.17 -2.71
C VAL A 136 -2.60 -29.06 -1.18
N PRO A 137 -2.57 -30.19 -0.45
CA PRO A 137 -2.40 -30.19 1.00
C PRO A 137 -1.04 -29.62 1.38
N LEU A 138 -1.02 -28.85 2.46
CA LEU A 138 0.14 -28.18 3.03
C LEU A 138 0.14 -28.30 4.54
N TRP A 139 1.30 -28.55 5.11
CA TRP A 139 1.52 -28.54 6.55
C TRP A 139 2.35 -27.32 6.94
N LEU A 140 1.78 -26.43 7.76
CA LEU A 140 2.39 -25.16 8.13
C LEU A 140 2.52 -25.00 9.64
N CYS A 141 3.55 -24.30 10.09
CA CYS A 141 3.53 -23.77 11.45
C CYS A 141 2.49 -22.64 11.56
N LYS A 142 1.92 -22.42 12.74
CA LYS A 142 0.94 -21.33 12.98
C LYS A 142 1.41 -19.95 12.51
N ILE A 143 2.70 -19.64 12.61
CA ILE A 143 3.26 -18.37 12.12
C ILE A 143 3.17 -18.28 10.59
N CYS A 144 3.58 -19.32 9.86
CA CYS A 144 3.53 -19.34 8.40
C CYS A 144 2.09 -19.35 7.88
N ALA A 145 1.20 -20.09 8.54
CA ALA A 145 -0.24 -20.07 8.24
C ALA A 145 -0.81 -18.65 8.39
N GLU A 146 -0.58 -17.99 9.53
CA GLU A 146 -1.03 -16.61 9.77
C GLU A 146 -0.37 -15.62 8.78
N THR A 147 0.91 -15.80 8.45
CA THR A 147 1.63 -14.94 7.50
C THR A 147 0.97 -14.96 6.11
N ARG A 148 0.56 -16.14 5.63
CA ARG A 148 -0.11 -16.27 4.32
C ARG A 148 -1.43 -15.48 4.26
N GLU A 149 -2.20 -15.50 5.34
CA GLU A 149 -3.47 -14.76 5.41
C GLU A 149 -3.26 -13.24 5.45
N GLN A 150 -2.21 -12.78 6.12
CA GLN A 150 -1.92 -11.36 6.26
C GLN A 150 -1.30 -10.76 4.99
N VAL A 151 -0.46 -11.50 4.26
CA VAL A 151 0.10 -11.09 2.96
C VAL A 151 -1.01 -10.85 1.95
N PHE A 152 -2.01 -11.74 1.88
CA PHE A 152 -3.13 -11.56 0.94
C PHE A 152 -3.96 -10.30 1.23
N ARG A 153 -4.18 -9.97 2.51
CA ARG A 153 -5.03 -8.85 2.94
C ARG A 153 -4.31 -7.50 2.94
N SER A 154 -3.00 -7.46 3.23
CA SER A 154 -2.21 -6.21 3.34
C SER A 154 -1.62 -5.72 2.01
N PHE A 155 -1.34 -6.61 1.06
CA PHE A 155 -0.76 -6.25 -0.25
C PHE A 155 -1.71 -5.46 -1.15
N LEU A 156 -3.03 -5.69 -1.03
CA LEU A 156 -4.04 -4.89 -1.73
C LEU A 156 -4.03 -3.42 -1.26
N GLN A 157 -3.75 -3.17 0.02
CA GLN A 157 -3.75 -1.83 0.60
C GLN A 157 -2.46 -1.05 0.27
N THR A 158 -1.30 -1.69 0.41
CA THR A 158 0.02 -1.04 0.22
C THR A 158 0.29 -0.68 -1.25
N SER A 159 -0.32 -1.39 -2.20
CA SER A 159 -0.20 -1.10 -3.63
C SER A 159 -0.96 0.17 -4.06
N LEU A 160 -2.02 0.58 -3.34
CA LEU A 160 -2.74 1.83 -3.58
C LEU A 160 -1.93 3.06 -3.16
N LYS A 161 -1.12 2.93 -2.09
CA LYS A 161 -0.28 4.03 -1.54
C LYS A 161 0.77 4.55 -2.51
N ARG A 162 1.25 3.73 -3.46
CA ARG A 162 2.25 4.18 -4.46
C ARG A 162 1.67 5.01 -5.60
N ARG A 163 0.33 5.07 -5.77
CA ARG A 163 -0.30 5.81 -6.87
C ARG A 163 -0.80 7.21 -6.50
N VAL A 164 -1.02 7.52 -5.22
CA VAL A 164 -1.65 8.78 -4.79
C VAL A 164 -0.72 9.69 -3.98
N GLY A 165 0.45 9.20 -3.55
CA GLY A 165 1.41 9.98 -2.77
C GLY A 165 2.35 10.84 -3.61
N ARG A 166 1.87 11.95 -4.20
CA ARG A 166 2.72 13.14 -4.37
C ARG A 166 1.94 14.34 -3.82
N PRO A 167 2.43 15.02 -2.77
CA PRO A 167 1.82 16.26 -2.32
C PRO A 167 1.89 17.27 -3.47
N VAL A 168 0.74 17.78 -3.89
CA VAL A 168 0.64 19.01 -4.69
C VAL A 168 1.24 20.12 -3.83
N GLY A 169 2.17 20.87 -4.41
CA GLY A 169 3.11 21.73 -3.71
C GLY A 169 2.46 22.72 -2.75
N ARG A 170 3.09 22.90 -1.59
CA ARG A 170 3.12 24.20 -0.92
C ARG A 170 4.36 24.94 -1.47
N GLU A 171 4.14 25.97 -2.28
CA GLU A 171 5.17 26.97 -2.54
C GLU A 171 5.57 27.65 -1.22
N PRO A 172 6.85 27.99 -1.03
CA PRO A 172 7.24 28.89 0.05
C PRO A 172 6.82 30.32 -0.33
N GLU A 173 5.89 30.91 0.42
CA GLU A 173 5.63 32.35 0.35
C GLU A 173 6.91 33.12 0.71
N ALA A 174 7.53 33.71 -0.30
CA ALA A 174 8.50 34.77 -0.13
C ALA A 174 7.79 36.13 -0.18
N SER A 175 8.29 37.05 0.65
CA SER A 175 8.09 38.51 0.65
C SER A 175 6.81 39.08 1.26
N SER A 176 6.89 39.44 2.54
CA SER A 176 6.06 40.48 3.15
C SER A 176 6.79 41.83 3.05
N PRO A 177 6.24 42.85 2.37
CA PRO A 177 6.81 44.18 2.30
C PRO A 177 6.12 45.08 3.34
N TYR A 178 6.55 45.03 4.59
CA TYR A 178 6.27 46.11 5.53
C TYR A 178 7.53 46.55 6.27
N ARG A 179 8.15 47.59 5.71
CA ARG A 179 9.03 48.54 6.37
C ARG A 179 8.50 48.89 7.78
N LYS A 180 9.32 48.69 8.80
CA LYS A 180 9.43 49.64 9.92
C LYS A 180 10.90 49.90 10.21
N SER A 181 11.32 51.07 9.75
CA SER A 181 12.50 51.79 10.15
C SER A 181 12.55 51.96 11.66
N PHE A 182 13.59 51.45 12.31
CA PHE A 182 14.17 52.06 13.49
C PHE A 182 15.68 52.01 13.36
N GLY A 183 16.23 53.14 12.90
CA GLY A 183 17.65 53.42 13.04
C GLY A 183 17.93 53.80 14.49
N MET A 184 18.90 53.12 15.10
CA MET A 184 19.66 53.65 16.21
C MET A 184 21.09 53.18 16.06
N ARG A 185 21.95 54.05 15.51
CA ARG A 185 23.36 54.15 15.88
C ARG A 185 23.86 55.55 15.58
N LEU A 186 24.37 56.21 16.62
CA LEU A 186 25.27 57.37 16.72
C LEU A 186 24.91 58.03 18.08
N SER A 187 25.79 58.31 19.03
CA SER A 187 27.26 58.31 19.11
C SER A 187 27.67 58.35 20.59
N SER A 188 28.91 57.94 20.86
CA SER A 188 29.88 58.45 21.84
C SER A 188 29.41 59.19 23.10
N ILE A 189 29.83 58.67 24.27
CA ILE A 189 30.93 59.20 25.12
C ILE A 189 31.41 58.06 26.01
#